data_AF-A0A7X8LQ88-F1
#
_entry.id   AF-A0A7X8LQ88-F1
#
_cell.length_a   1.000
_cell.length_b   1.000
_cell.length_c   1.000
_cell.angle_alpha   90.00
_cell.angle_beta   90.00
_cell.angle_gamma   90.00
#
_symmetry.space_group_name_H-M   'P 1'
#
loop_
_entity.id
_entity.type
_entity.pdbx_description
1 polymer ?
#
loop_
_entity_poly.entity_id
_entity_poly.type
_entity_poly.pdbx_seq_one_letter_code
_entity_poly.pdbx_strand_id
1 'polypeptide(L)'
;MIIISLIINTLIFFLISNWSYLQKKKADPNYPDRPFTKVVLFPLALGIVFTLIVDAFKGIIVYQLILFLVAALLLYWIFFVMNKGNK
;
A
#
# COMPACT_ATOMS: atom_id res chain seq x y z
N MET A 1 -12.18 -3.44 7.39
CA MET A 1 -10.80 -3.77 6.93
C MET A 1 -9.83 -2.61 7.09
N ILE A 2 -10.19 -1.37 6.72
CA ILE A 2 -9.32 -0.19 6.83
C ILE A 2 -8.66 -0.03 8.22
N ILE A 3 -9.42 -0.18 9.32
CA ILE A 3 -8.85 -0.04 10.68
C ILE A 3 -7.78 -1.10 10.96
N ILE A 4 -8.01 -2.35 10.54
CA ILE A 4 -7.05 -3.44 10.70
C ILE A 4 -5.81 -3.17 9.84
N SER A 5 -5.99 -2.75 8.59
CA SER A 5 -4.88 -2.37 7.71
C SER A 5 -4.09 -1.20 8.28
N LEU A 6 -4.76 -0.21 8.87
CA LEU A 6 -4.12 0.93 9.53
C LEU A 6 -3.26 0.47 10.71
N ILE A 7 -3.81 -0.35 11.60
CA ILE A 7 -3.08 -0.89 12.76
C ILE A 7 -1.84 -1.66 12.31
N ILE A 8 -1.98 -2.55 11.31
CA ILE A 8 -0.88 -3.34 10.78
C ILE A 8 0.18 -2.45 10.14
N ASN A 9 -0.22 -1.52 9.26
CA ASN A 9 0.68 -0.61 8.57
C ASN A 9 1.43 0.29 9.56
N THR A 10 0.72 0.85 10.55
CA THR A 10 1.32 1.66 11.62
C THR A 10 2.30 0.86 12.46
N LEU A 11 1.98 -0.39 12.83
CA LEU A 11 2.91 -1.27 13.56
C LEU A 11 4.16 -1.55 12.74
N ILE A 12 4.02 -1.84 11.45
CA ILE A 12 5.15 -2.06 10.54
C ILE A 12 6.04 -0.82 10.48
N PHE A 13 5.47 0.36 10.21
CA PHE A 13 6.23 1.60 10.17
C PHE A 13 6.86 1.96 11.52
N PHE A 14 6.16 1.67 12.62
CA PHE A 14 6.68 1.88 13.97
C PHE A 14 7.90 1.01 14.22
N LEU A 15 7.82 -0.28 13.89
CA LEU A 15 8.93 -1.21 14.02
C LEU A 15 10.11 -0.78 13.15
N ILE A 16 9.88 -0.51 11.86
CA ILE A 16 10.96 -0.10 10.93
C ILE A 16 11.63 1.19 11.38
N SER A 17 10.84 2.22 11.72
CA SER A 17 11.36 3.54 12.09
C SER A 17 12.09 3.53 13.43
N ASN A 18 11.63 2.72 14.39
CA ASN A 18 12.22 2.65 15.72
C ASN A 18 13.22 1.50 15.90
N TRP A 19 13.40 0.62 14.91
CA TRP A 19 14.27 -0.56 15.02
C TRP A 19 15.68 -0.21 15.46
N SER A 20 16.31 0.74 14.75
CA SER A 20 17.67 1.19 15.05
C SER A 20 17.79 1.86 16.41
N TYR A 21 16.75 2.58 16.84
CA TYR A 21 16.71 3.22 18.15
C TYR A 21 16.63 2.19 19.28
N LEU A 22 15.76 1.19 19.12
CA LEU A 22 15.59 0.11 20.10
C LEU A 22 16.88 -0.70 20.27
N GLN A 23 17.59 -0.99 19.18
CA GLN A 23 18.88 -1.68 19.27
C GLN A 23 19.93 -0.87 20.03
N LYS A 24 20.03 0.44 19.75
CA LYS A 24 21.01 1.31 20.40
C LYS A 24 20.69 1.54 21.88
N LYS A 25 19.42 1.71 22.24
CA LYS A 25 18.97 1.82 23.63
C LYS A 25 19.13 0.52 24.41
N LYS A 26 19.08 -0.64 23.73
CA LYS A 26 19.37 -1.95 24.34
C LYS A 26 20.88 -2.14 24.58
N ALA A 27 21.74 -1.61 23.71
CA ALA A 27 23.19 -1.73 23.81
C ALA A 27 23.81 -0.71 24.80
N ASP A 28 23.22 0.48 24.92
CA ASP A 28 23.68 1.53 25.84
C ASP A 28 22.49 2.03 26.69
N PRO A 29 22.48 1.76 28.02
CA PRO A 29 21.47 2.25 28.94
C PRO A 29 21.36 3.78 29.02
N ASN A 30 22.43 4.51 28.69
CA ASN A 30 22.48 5.97 28.70
C ASN A 30 22.13 6.61 27.35
N TYR A 31 21.60 5.84 26.39
CA TYR A 31 21.28 6.35 25.07
C TYR A 31 20.20 7.45 25.14
N PRO A 32 20.39 8.61 24.48
CA PRO A 32 19.51 9.78 24.64
C PRO A 32 18.09 9.50 24.16
N ASP A 33 17.11 10.04 24.90
CA ASP A 33 15.70 9.90 24.56
C ASP A 33 15.32 10.72 23.32
N ARG A 34 14.58 10.09 22.41
CA ARG A 34 14.06 10.74 21.22
C ARG A 34 12.71 11.41 21.51
N PRO A 35 12.42 12.56 20.89
CA PRO A 35 11.14 13.24 21.08
C PRO A 35 9.99 12.35 20.59
N PHE A 36 8.89 12.35 21.35
CA PHE A 36 7.68 11.56 21.08
C PHE A 36 7.18 11.69 19.63
N THR A 37 7.27 12.90 19.06
CA THR A 37 6.90 13.19 17.67
C THR A 37 7.63 12.29 16.66
N LYS A 38 8.92 12.01 16.88
CA LYS A 38 9.72 11.18 15.96
C LYS A 38 9.49 9.69 16.17
N VAL A 39 9.21 9.28 17.41
CA VAL A 39 9.08 7.87 17.79
C VAL A 39 7.68 7.33 17.47
N VAL A 40 6.65 8.11 17.77
CA VAL A 40 5.25 7.65 17.71
C VAL A 40 4.46 8.38 16.63
N LEU A 41 4.53 9.71 16.59
CA LEU A 41 3.70 10.50 15.69
C LEU A 41 4.09 10.30 14.21
N PHE A 42 5.39 10.22 13.91
CA PHE A 42 5.89 9.98 12.56
C PHE A 42 5.40 8.65 11.95
N PRO A 43 5.64 7.46 12.56
CA PRO A 43 5.16 6.20 12.00
C PRO A 43 3.62 6.11 11.97
N LEU A 44 2.92 6.76 12.90
CA LEU A 44 1.46 6.84 12.88
C LEU A 44 0.96 7.65 11.67
N ALA A 45 1.51 8.84 11.44
CA ALA A 45 1.17 9.66 10.28
C ALA A 45 1.48 8.93 8.96
N LEU A 46 2.63 8.26 8.89
CA LEU A 46 3.02 7.47 7.73
C LEU A 46 2.04 6.31 7.48
N GLY A 47 1.63 5.60 8.53
CA GLY A 47 0.63 4.54 8.46
C GLY A 47 -0.74 5.02 7.96
N ILE A 48 -1.18 6.19 8.42
CA ILE A 48 -2.43 6.83 7.96
C ILE A 48 -2.34 7.16 6.48
N VAL A 49 -1.30 7.92 6.08
CA VAL A 49 -1.12 8.34 4.67
C VAL A 49 -1.02 7.13 3.75
N PHE A 50 -0.22 6.13 4.11
CA PHE A 50 -0.06 4.92 3.32
C PHE A 50 -1.37 4.13 3.18
N THR A 51 -2.12 3.99 4.27
CA THR A 51 -3.39 3.25 4.24
C THR A 51 -4.42 3.94 3.33
N LEU A 52 -4.51 5.27 3.39
CA LEU A 52 -5.40 6.05 2.51
C LEU A 52 -4.97 5.93 1.04
N ILE A 53 -3.68 6.03 0.76
CA ILE A 53 -3.12 5.85 -0.58
C ILE A 53 -3.50 4.48 -1.13
N VAL A 54 -3.17 3.41 -0.42
CA VAL A 54 -3.43 2.04 -0.87
C VAL A 54 -4.92 1.79 -1.08
N ASP A 55 -5.77 2.34 -0.22
CA ASP A 55 -7.22 2.21 -0.36
C ASP A 55 -7.73 2.90 -1.64
N ALA A 56 -7.25 4.12 -1.91
CA ALA A 56 -7.58 4.83 -3.15
C ALA A 56 -7.12 4.07 -4.40
N PHE A 57 -5.90 3.50 -4.37
CA PHE A 57 -5.35 2.77 -5.50
C PHE A 57 -6.04 1.42 -5.76
N LYS A 58 -6.56 0.74 -4.72
CA LYS A 58 -7.29 -0.52 -4.90
C LYS A 58 -8.49 -0.34 -5.83
N GLY A 59 -9.27 0.73 -5.66
CA GLY A 59 -10.40 1.03 -6.54
C GLY A 59 -9.98 1.24 -7.99
N ILE A 60 -8.90 2.00 -8.19
CA ILE A 60 -8.35 2.31 -9.53
C ILE A 60 -7.87 1.03 -10.23
N ILE A 61 -7.14 0.16 -9.52
CA ILE A 61 -6.62 -1.09 -10.08
C ILE A 61 -7.76 -2.00 -10.53
N VAL A 62 -8.82 -2.15 -9.72
CA VAL A 62 -9.96 -2.99 -10.08
C VAL A 62 -10.67 -2.43 -11.31
N TYR A 63 -10.90 -1.12 -11.37
CA TYR A 63 -11.52 -0.47 -12.53
C TYR A 63 -10.67 -0.67 -13.80
N GLN A 64 -9.35 -0.54 -13.69
CA GLN A 64 -8.44 -0.74 -14.81
C GLN A 64 -8.46 -2.18 -15.33
N LEU A 65 -8.53 -3.17 -14.44
CA LEU A 65 -8.63 -4.59 -14.83
C LEU A 65 -9.93 -4.90 -15.57
N ILE A 66 -11.07 -4.32 -15.14
CA ILE A 66 -12.36 -4.47 -15.83
C ILE A 66 -12.29 -3.85 -17.22
N LEU A 67 -11.78 -2.62 -17.34
CA LEU A 67 -11.60 -1.96 -18.64
C LEU A 67 -10.71 -2.77 -19.57
N PHE A 68 -9.62 -3.32 -19.05
CA PHE A 68 -8.71 -4.17 -19.82
C PHE A 68 -9.42 -5.44 -20.33
N LEU A 69 -10.23 -6.08 -19.49
CA LEU A 69 -10.99 -7.27 -19.88
C LEU A 69 -12.04 -6.95 -20.96
N VAL A 70 -12.75 -5.82 -20.83
CA VAL A 70 -13.69 -5.36 -21.87
C VAL A 70 -12.96 -5.09 -23.19
N ALA A 71 -11.82 -4.39 -23.14
CA ALA A 71 -11.01 -4.15 -24.33
C ALA A 71 -10.53 -5.46 -24.98
N ALA A 72 -10.07 -6.43 -24.18
CA ALA A 72 -9.66 -7.73 -24.68
C ALA A 72 -10.80 -8.50 -25.37
N LEU A 73 -12.01 -8.47 -24.81
CA LEU A 73 -13.19 -9.09 -25.42
C LEU A 73 -13.58 -8.41 -26.74
N LEU A 74 -13.54 -7.08 -26.79
CA LEU A 74 -13.82 -6.31 -28.01
C LEU A 74 -12.79 -6.64 -29.11
N LEU A 75 -11.52 -6.68 -28.77
CA LEU A 75 -10.45 -7.06 -29.70
C LEU A 75 -10.62 -8.49 -30.20
N TYR A 76 -10.93 -9.44 -29.32
CA TYR A 76 -11.24 -10.81 -29.72
C TYR A 76 -12.40 -10.85 -30.71
N TRP A 77 -13.49 -10.13 -30.43
CA TRP A 77 -14.65 -10.12 -31.31
C TRP A 77 -14.32 -9.55 -32.70
N ILE A 78 -13.60 -8.43 -32.76
CA ILE A 78 -13.19 -7.79 -34.02
C ILE A 78 -12.28 -8.72 -34.83
N PHE A 79 -11.20 -9.24 -34.23
CA PHE A 79 -10.18 -9.98 -34.96
C PHE A 79 -10.52 -11.43 -35.25
N PHE A 80 -11.30 -12.09 -34.37
CA PHE A 80 -11.58 -13.53 -34.48
C PHE A 80 -12.99 -13.88 -34.87
N VAL A 81 -13.99 -13.04 -34.55
CA VAL A 81 -15.39 -13.34 -34.88
C VAL A 81 -15.80 -12.62 -36.15
N MET A 82 -15.58 -11.31 -36.22
CA MET A 82 -16.00 -10.49 -37.37
C MET A 82 -15.14 -10.79 -38.61
N ASN A 83 -13.84 -10.97 -38.45
CA ASN A 83 -12.94 -11.35 -39.54
C ASN A 83 -13.16 -12.77 -40.08
N LYS A 84 -13.85 -13.64 -39.32
CA LYS A 84 -14.17 -15.01 -39.73
C LYS A 84 -15.41 -15.09 -40.62
N GLY A 85 -16.28 -14.07 -40.60
CA GLY A 85 -17.45 -13.96 -41.47
C GLY A 85 -17.19 -13.26 -42.81
N ASN A 86 -15.99 -12.70 -43.02
CA ASN A 86 -15.58 -12.00 -44.24
C ASN A 86 -14.65 -12.85 -45.15
N LYS A 87 -14.54 -14.15 -44.89
CA LYS A 87 -13.96 -15.15 -45.81
C LYS A 87 -15.07 -16.11 -46.23
#